data_AF-K2BFQ2-F1
#
_entry.id   AF-K2BFQ2-F1
#
_cell.length_a   1.000
_cell.length_b   1.000
_cell.length_c   1.000
_cell.angle_alpha   90.00
_cell.angle_beta   90.00
_cell.angle_gamma   90.00
#
_symmetry.space_group_name_H-M   'P 1'
#
loop_
_entity.id
_entity.type
_entity.pdbx_description
1 polymer ?
#
loop_
_entity_poly.entity_id
_entity_poly.type
_entity_poly.pdbx_seq_one_letter_code
_entity_poly.pdbx_strand_id
1 'polypeptide(L)'
;MQAEQEAVITRLFHACRRNRLEMLLEIIPSKVGPVDDFTNAKLISRFYDIGIYPDWWKLEPMQTREAWAATCDAITSRDAHTQGIVILGLGQSEAELASSFRLAADFPLVKGFAVGRTIHADVGRDWIAGKIDDATAVATMAENFRRLCGIWDAARAGVKA
;
A
#
# COMPACT_ATOMS: atom_id res chain seq x y z
N MET A 1 -11.90 20.77 5.85
CA MET A 1 -11.16 19.75 5.08
C MET A 1 -10.74 18.54 5.91
N GLN A 2 -9.77 18.60 6.84
CA GLN A 2 -9.34 17.40 7.60
C GLN A 2 -10.48 16.77 8.43
N ALA A 3 -11.16 17.57 9.27
CA ALA A 3 -12.25 17.07 10.11
C ALA A 3 -13.41 16.45 9.30
N GLU A 4 -13.65 16.95 8.08
CA GLU A 4 -14.66 16.39 7.18
C GLU A 4 -14.25 15.01 6.66
N GLN A 5 -12.97 14.84 6.28
CA GLN A 5 -12.41 13.54 5.88
C GLN A 5 -12.46 12.54 7.04
N GLU A 6 -12.04 12.95 8.24
CA GLU A 6 -12.11 12.12 9.45
C GLU A 6 -13.56 11.70 9.73
N ALA A 7 -14.53 12.62 9.66
CA ALA A 7 -15.93 12.29 9.86
C ALA A 7 -16.49 11.30 8.82
N VAL A 8 -16.06 11.40 7.56
CA VAL A 8 -16.41 10.42 6.51
C VAL A 8 -15.82 9.05 6.83
N ILE A 9 -14.54 9.00 7.18
CA ILE A 9 -13.82 7.76 7.50
C ILE A 9 -14.43 7.09 8.73
N THR A 10 -14.79 7.85 9.78
CA THR A 10 -15.47 7.31 10.97
C THR A 10 -16.80 6.67 10.62
N ARG A 11 -17.62 7.30 9.78
CA ARG A 11 -18.89 6.70 9.33
C ARG A 11 -18.65 5.41 8.55
N LEU A 12 -17.68 5.40 7.64
CA LEU A 12 -17.33 4.21 6.85
C LEU A 12 -16.83 3.07 7.75
N PHE A 13 -15.93 3.35 8.68
CA PHE A 13 -15.40 2.37 9.62
C PHE A 13 -16.51 1.70 10.43
N HIS A 14 -17.43 2.50 11.01
CA HIS A 14 -18.57 1.95 11.73
C HIS A 14 -19.50 1.12 10.85
N ALA A 15 -19.70 1.52 9.58
CA ALA A 15 -20.48 0.73 8.63
C ALA A 15 -19.79 -0.62 8.34
N CYS A 16 -18.47 -0.65 8.12
CA CYS A 16 -17.70 -1.87 7.94
C CYS A 16 -17.84 -2.80 9.15
N ARG A 17 -17.62 -2.28 10.37
CA ARG A 17 -17.74 -3.08 11.62
C ARG A 17 -19.15 -3.66 11.82
N ARG A 18 -20.20 -2.87 11.62
CA ARG A 18 -21.60 -3.34 11.76
C ARG A 18 -21.97 -4.43 10.76
N ASN A 19 -21.34 -4.42 9.59
CA ASN A 19 -21.57 -5.41 8.54
C ASN A 19 -20.55 -6.56 8.54
N ARG A 20 -19.64 -6.61 9.52
CA ARG A 20 -18.56 -7.60 9.59
C ARG A 20 -17.70 -7.64 8.32
N LEU A 21 -17.42 -6.46 7.77
CA LEU A 21 -16.54 -6.29 6.62
C LEU A 21 -15.17 -5.83 7.10
N GLU A 22 -14.12 -6.39 6.51
CA GLU A 22 -12.76 -5.86 6.64
C GLU A 22 -12.65 -4.49 5.97
N MET A 23 -11.82 -3.62 6.56
CA MET A 23 -11.53 -2.30 6.07
C MET A 23 -10.04 -2.18 5.76
N LEU A 24 -9.75 -1.90 4.50
CA LEU A 24 -8.44 -1.47 4.02
C LEU A 24 -8.44 0.05 3.93
N LEU A 25 -7.62 0.72 4.74
CA LEU A 25 -7.48 2.18 4.70
C LEU A 25 -6.22 2.58 3.93
N GLU A 26 -6.41 3.36 2.86
CA GLU A 26 -5.34 3.92 2.04
C GLU A 26 -5.09 5.39 2.43
N ILE A 27 -3.84 5.74 2.74
CA ILE A 27 -3.41 7.12 2.97
C ILE A 27 -2.34 7.51 1.95
N ILE A 28 -2.45 8.72 1.41
CA ILE A 28 -1.55 9.23 0.35
C ILE A 28 -1.05 10.64 0.70
N PRO A 29 -0.25 10.82 1.77
CA PRO A 29 0.23 12.12 2.20
C PRO A 29 1.03 12.89 1.13
N SER A 30 1.75 12.22 0.22
CA SER A 30 2.57 12.91 -0.80
C SER A 30 1.76 13.74 -1.79
N LYS A 31 0.44 13.50 -1.89
CA LYS A 31 -0.47 14.30 -2.73
C LYS A 31 -0.93 15.61 -2.10
N VAL A 32 -0.70 15.79 -0.80
CA VAL A 32 -1.18 16.95 -0.04
C VAL A 32 -0.05 17.76 0.60
N GLY A 33 1.20 17.27 0.59
CA GLY A 33 2.35 18.04 1.04
C GLY A 33 3.65 17.24 1.04
N PRO A 34 4.76 17.87 1.46
CA PRO A 34 6.02 17.18 1.70
C PRO A 34 5.85 16.07 2.74
N VAL A 35 6.58 14.97 2.54
CA VAL A 35 6.59 13.82 3.44
C VAL A 35 7.99 13.62 4.00
N ASP A 36 8.05 13.33 5.29
CA ASP A 36 9.23 12.87 6.01
C ASP A 36 9.04 11.43 6.50
N ASP A 37 10.10 10.85 7.07
CA ASP A 37 10.10 9.47 7.57
C ASP A 37 9.04 9.21 8.66
N PHE A 38 8.55 10.27 9.32
CA PHE A 38 7.57 10.16 10.41
C PHE A 38 6.13 10.47 9.99
N THR A 39 5.92 10.87 8.74
CA THR A 39 4.62 11.39 8.27
C THR A 39 3.54 10.31 8.34
N ASN A 40 3.83 9.10 7.84
CA ASN A 40 2.88 7.98 7.91
C ASN A 40 2.56 7.58 9.36
N ALA A 41 3.57 7.47 10.22
CA ALA A 41 3.41 7.14 11.63
C ALA A 41 2.51 8.15 12.38
N LYS A 42 2.68 9.46 12.10
CA LYS A 42 1.82 10.53 12.65
C LYS A 42 0.36 10.38 12.18
N LEU A 43 0.13 10.10 10.90
CA LEU A 43 -1.22 9.93 10.35
C LEU A 43 -1.91 8.68 10.88
N ILE A 44 -1.20 7.55 10.95
CA ILE A 44 -1.69 6.31 11.55
C ILE A 44 -2.07 6.55 13.01
N SER A 45 -1.20 7.22 13.78
CA SER A 45 -1.48 7.56 15.17
C SER A 45 -2.73 8.43 15.29
N ARG A 46 -2.90 9.42 14.40
CA ARG A 46 -4.10 10.26 14.38
C ARG A 46 -5.37 9.44 14.15
N PHE A 47 -5.36 8.49 13.21
CA PHE A 47 -6.53 7.63 12.97
C PHE A 47 -6.88 6.76 14.18
N TYR A 48 -5.87 6.19 14.86
CA TYR A 48 -6.11 5.47 16.10
C TYR A 48 -6.60 6.39 17.24
N ASP A 49 -6.13 7.64 17.32
CA ASP A 49 -6.61 8.60 18.34
C ASP A 49 -8.10 8.89 18.23
N ILE A 50 -8.64 8.82 17.02
CA ILE A 50 -10.07 9.00 16.75
C ILE A 50 -10.85 7.68 16.67
N GLY A 51 -10.25 6.57 17.10
CA GLY A 51 -10.91 5.27 17.23
C GLY A 51 -11.04 4.49 15.93
N ILE A 52 -10.22 4.77 14.91
CA ILE A 52 -10.23 4.10 13.61
C ILE A 52 -9.10 3.08 13.55
N TYR A 53 -9.48 1.80 13.59
CA TYR A 53 -8.56 0.66 13.58
C TYR A 53 -8.83 -0.22 12.35
N PRO A 54 -8.31 0.14 11.16
CA PRO A 54 -8.54 -0.63 9.94
C PRO A 54 -7.83 -1.99 10.04
N ASP A 55 -8.41 -3.04 9.44
CA ASP A 55 -7.78 -4.37 9.45
C ASP A 55 -6.52 -4.39 8.59
N TRP A 56 -6.48 -3.57 7.54
CA TRP A 56 -5.34 -3.45 6.65
C TRP A 56 -4.97 -2.00 6.39
N TRP A 57 -3.68 -1.74 6.29
CA TRP A 57 -3.14 -0.47 5.82
C TRP A 57 -2.65 -0.60 4.38
N LYS A 58 -3.01 0.34 3.52
CA LYS A 58 -2.46 0.49 2.18
C LYS A 58 -1.62 1.76 2.13
N LEU A 59 -0.29 1.61 2.11
CA LEU A 59 0.64 2.72 2.33
C LEU A 59 1.55 2.97 1.13
N GLU A 60 1.95 4.24 0.98
CA GLU A 60 2.94 4.64 0.00
C GLU A 60 4.29 3.92 0.22
N PRO A 61 5.04 3.67 -0.86
CA PRO A 61 6.35 3.03 -0.77
C PRO A 61 7.36 3.97 -0.11
N MET A 62 7.81 3.60 1.09
CA MET A 62 8.82 4.35 1.83
C MET A 62 10.23 3.96 1.36
N GLN A 63 11.13 4.95 1.38
CA GLN A 63 12.49 4.85 0.82
C GLN A 63 13.58 4.68 1.88
N THR A 64 13.22 4.67 3.17
CA THR A 64 14.15 4.48 4.28
C THR A 64 13.65 3.37 5.21
N ARG A 65 14.60 2.70 5.88
CA ARG A 65 14.27 1.75 6.95
C ARG A 65 13.61 2.44 8.14
N GLU A 66 14.03 3.68 8.45
CA GLU A 66 13.52 4.45 9.56
C GLU A 66 12.02 4.78 9.40
N ALA A 67 11.60 5.14 8.18
CA ALA A 67 10.20 5.36 7.88
C ALA A 67 9.34 4.10 8.07
N TRP A 68 9.84 2.95 7.61
CA TRP A 68 9.16 1.67 7.81
C TRP A 68 9.09 1.26 9.28
N ALA A 69 10.18 1.46 10.04
CA ALA A 69 10.22 1.18 11.47
C ALA A 69 9.22 2.04 12.24
N ALA A 70 9.27 3.37 12.06
CA ALA A 70 8.35 4.29 12.72
C ALA A 70 6.87 3.97 12.39
N THR A 71 6.58 3.60 11.15
CA THR A 71 5.24 3.18 10.72
C THR A 71 4.81 1.89 11.41
N CYS A 72 5.65 0.85 11.39
CA CYS A 72 5.33 -0.43 12.00
C CYS A 72 5.13 -0.26 13.51
N ASP A 73 5.99 0.48 14.18
CA ASP A 73 5.91 0.73 15.62
C ASP A 73 4.62 1.48 16.00
N ALA A 74 4.22 2.48 15.20
CA ALA A 74 2.96 3.21 15.40
C ALA A 74 1.73 2.29 15.29
N ILE A 75 1.80 1.24 14.46
CA ILE A 75 0.75 0.22 14.34
C ILE A 75 0.81 -0.77 15.50
N THR A 76 1.93 -1.47 15.65
CA THR A 76 2.04 -2.62 16.57
C THR A 76 1.96 -2.24 18.04
N SER A 77 2.27 -0.98 18.39
CA SER A 77 2.09 -0.48 19.76
C SER A 77 0.64 -0.19 20.14
N ARG A 78 -0.28 -0.11 19.15
CA ARG A 78 -1.66 0.38 19.34
C ARG A 78 -2.72 -0.58 18.86
N ASP A 79 -2.40 -1.46 17.93
CA ASP A 79 -3.34 -2.40 17.34
C ASP A 79 -2.70 -3.79 17.15
N ALA A 80 -3.03 -4.69 18.07
CA ALA A 80 -2.63 -6.10 17.99
C ALA A 80 -3.44 -6.91 16.97
N HIS A 81 -4.51 -6.33 16.40
CA HIS A 81 -5.43 -6.99 15.49
C HIS A 81 -5.26 -6.56 14.03
N THR A 82 -4.41 -5.57 13.73
CA THR A 82 -4.05 -5.24 12.34
C THR A 82 -3.50 -6.49 11.63
N GLN A 83 -4.05 -6.81 10.47
CA GLN A 83 -3.64 -7.97 9.67
C GLN A 83 -2.35 -7.71 8.90
N GLY A 84 -2.12 -6.47 8.48
CA GLY A 84 -0.84 -6.03 7.94
C GLY A 84 -0.90 -4.80 7.05
N ILE A 85 0.21 -4.58 6.37
CA ILE A 85 0.39 -3.51 5.37
C ILE A 85 0.52 -4.12 3.98
N VAL A 86 -0.13 -3.50 2.99
CA VAL A 86 0.16 -3.67 1.57
C VAL A 86 0.71 -2.37 0.97
N ILE A 87 1.80 -2.49 0.21
CA ILE A 87 2.44 -1.35 -0.46
C ILE A 87 1.63 -0.97 -1.70
N LEU A 88 1.27 0.30 -1.84
CA LEU A 88 0.61 0.82 -3.04
C LEU A 88 1.62 1.31 -4.09
N GLY A 89 1.19 1.35 -5.36
CA GLY A 89 2.12 1.57 -6.47
C GLY A 89 2.40 3.02 -6.85
N LEU A 90 1.46 3.94 -6.60
CA LEU A 90 1.47 5.35 -7.07
C LEU A 90 1.73 5.61 -8.56
N GLY A 91 1.81 4.59 -9.40
CA GLY A 91 2.29 4.73 -10.78
C GLY A 91 3.80 4.88 -10.87
N GLN A 92 4.53 4.50 -9.81
CA GLN A 92 5.97 4.35 -9.83
C GLN A 92 6.41 3.24 -10.79
N SER A 93 7.65 3.37 -11.24
CA SER A 93 8.33 2.34 -12.01
C SER A 93 8.54 1.08 -11.17
N GLU A 94 8.74 -0.05 -11.85
CA GLU A 94 9.09 -1.30 -11.18
C GLU A 94 10.42 -1.21 -10.40
N ALA A 95 11.38 -0.42 -10.88
CA ALA A 95 12.65 -0.24 -10.22
C ALA A 95 12.50 0.47 -8.87
N GLU A 96 11.66 1.50 -8.80
CA GLU A 96 11.33 2.21 -7.56
C GLU A 96 10.56 1.29 -6.58
N LEU A 97 9.59 0.53 -7.08
CA LEU A 97 8.86 -0.45 -6.27
C LEU A 97 9.79 -1.54 -5.73
N ALA A 98 10.69 -2.06 -6.55
CA ALA A 98 11.69 -3.05 -6.13
C ALA A 98 12.58 -2.52 -5.01
N SER A 99 12.96 -1.23 -5.06
CA SER A 99 13.72 -0.59 -3.99
C SER A 99 12.94 -0.55 -2.68
N SER A 100 11.68 -0.14 -2.74
CA SER A 100 10.83 -0.10 -1.55
C SER A 100 10.53 -1.50 -1.00
N PHE A 101 10.29 -2.49 -1.87
CA PHE A 101 10.03 -3.89 -1.48
C PHE A 101 11.20 -4.48 -0.70
N ARG A 102 12.45 -4.21 -1.11
CA ARG A 102 13.63 -4.68 -0.37
C ARG A 102 13.69 -4.14 1.06
N LEU A 103 13.35 -2.87 1.27
CA LEU A 103 13.32 -2.28 2.62
C LEU A 103 12.14 -2.82 3.44
N ALA A 104 10.97 -2.90 2.82
CA ALA A 104 9.73 -3.28 3.47
C ALA A 104 9.69 -4.76 3.85
N ALA A 105 10.36 -5.63 3.08
CA ALA A 105 10.37 -7.08 3.30
C ALA A 105 10.91 -7.46 4.69
N ASP A 106 11.83 -6.67 5.25
CA ASP A 106 12.40 -6.85 6.58
C ASP A 106 11.41 -6.63 7.72
N PHE A 107 10.23 -6.05 7.44
CA PHE A 107 9.20 -5.76 8.42
C PHE A 107 8.07 -6.79 8.32
N PRO A 108 7.90 -7.69 9.32
CA PRO A 108 6.90 -8.75 9.26
C PRO A 108 5.45 -8.28 9.11
N LEU A 109 5.16 -7.03 9.48
CA LEU A 109 3.83 -6.43 9.33
C LEU A 109 3.50 -6.15 7.85
N VAL A 110 4.49 -5.98 6.98
CA VAL A 110 4.28 -5.79 5.54
C VAL A 110 4.09 -7.14 4.87
N LYS A 111 2.92 -7.35 4.27
CA LYS A 111 2.50 -8.66 3.73
C LYS A 111 2.58 -8.75 2.21
N GLY A 112 2.74 -7.62 1.52
CA GLY A 112 2.85 -7.58 0.07
C GLY A 112 2.51 -6.21 -0.50
N PHE A 113 1.88 -6.22 -1.66
CA PHE A 113 1.59 -5.02 -2.43
C PHE A 113 0.21 -5.07 -3.08
N ALA A 114 -0.35 -3.89 -3.33
CA ALA A 114 -1.60 -3.68 -4.06
C ALA A 114 -1.37 -2.58 -5.12
N VAL A 115 -0.81 -2.98 -6.26
CA VAL A 115 -0.40 -2.10 -7.36
C VAL A 115 -1.29 -2.29 -8.58
N GLY A 116 -1.56 -1.20 -9.31
CA GLY A 116 -2.46 -1.21 -10.47
C GLY A 116 -1.79 -0.63 -11.71
N ARG A 117 -1.58 0.70 -11.74
CA ARG A 117 -1.06 1.42 -12.93
C ARG A 117 0.22 0.81 -13.51
N THR A 118 1.16 0.36 -12.68
CA THR A 118 2.39 -0.32 -13.13
C THR A 118 2.11 -1.59 -13.92
N ILE A 119 0.99 -2.28 -13.67
CA ILE A 119 0.60 -3.52 -14.37
C ILE A 119 -0.14 -3.22 -15.68
N HIS A 120 -1.10 -2.29 -15.67
CA HIS A 120 -2.10 -2.18 -16.73
C HIS A 120 -2.20 -0.82 -17.42
N ALA A 121 -1.50 0.24 -16.98
CA ALA A 121 -1.71 1.58 -17.54
C ALA A 121 -1.28 1.69 -19.01
N ASP A 122 -0.06 1.28 -19.34
CA ASP A 122 0.43 1.33 -20.72
C ASP A 122 -0.21 0.27 -21.60
N VAL A 123 -0.46 -0.92 -21.06
CA VAL A 123 -1.20 -1.98 -21.77
C VAL A 123 -2.60 -1.51 -22.14
N GLY A 124 -3.34 -0.93 -21.19
CA GLY A 124 -4.68 -0.40 -21.44
C GLY A 124 -4.68 0.74 -22.45
N ARG A 125 -3.65 1.61 -22.42
CA ARG A 125 -3.47 2.69 -23.40
C ARG A 125 -3.32 2.15 -24.82
N ASP A 126 -2.45 1.16 -25.01
CA ASP A 126 -2.19 0.60 -26.33
C ASP A 126 -3.34 -0.27 -26.84
N TRP A 127 -4.05 -0.96 -25.94
CA TRP A 127 -5.25 -1.71 -26.26
C TRP A 127 -6.41 -0.81 -26.71
N ILE A 128 -6.71 0.27 -25.96
CA ILE A 128 -7.73 1.27 -26.36
C ILE A 128 -7.39 1.90 -27.72
N ALA A 129 -6.10 2.09 -28.01
CA ALA A 129 -5.63 2.63 -29.27
C ALA A 129 -5.65 1.62 -30.44
N GLY A 130 -6.08 0.37 -30.19
CA GLY A 130 -6.11 -0.69 -31.20
C GLY A 130 -4.73 -1.16 -31.67
N LYS A 131 -3.67 -0.87 -30.91
CA LYS A 131 -2.29 -1.28 -31.24
C LYS A 131 -1.97 -2.72 -30.84
N ILE A 132 -2.68 -3.23 -29.85
CA ILE A 132 -2.57 -4.62 -29.37
C ILE A 132 -3.97 -5.23 -29.25
N ASP A 133 -4.05 -6.55 -29.41
CA ASP A 133 -5.29 -7.30 -29.25
C ASP A 133 -5.53 -7.71 -27.78
N ASP A 134 -6.71 -8.29 -27.53
CA ASP A 134 -7.12 -8.75 -26.20
C ASP A 134 -6.12 -9.77 -25.61
N ALA A 135 -5.67 -10.71 -26.44
CA ALA A 135 -4.76 -11.77 -26.01
C ALA A 135 -3.40 -11.21 -25.57
N THR A 136 -2.85 -10.28 -26.33
CA THR A 136 -1.59 -9.59 -26.02
C THR A 136 -1.76 -8.73 -24.77
N ALA A 137 -2.88 -8.02 -24.62
CA ALA A 137 -3.16 -7.22 -23.43
C ALA A 137 -3.21 -8.08 -22.16
N VAL A 138 -3.95 -9.18 -22.18
CA VAL A 138 -4.04 -10.12 -21.04
C VAL A 138 -2.67 -10.73 -20.72
N ALA A 139 -1.94 -11.22 -21.73
CA ALA A 139 -0.62 -11.82 -21.54
C ALA A 139 0.38 -10.82 -20.94
N THR A 140 0.38 -9.58 -21.42
CA THR A 140 1.30 -8.54 -20.94
C THR A 140 0.97 -8.13 -19.49
N MET A 141 -0.30 -7.94 -19.15
CA MET A 141 -0.69 -7.64 -17.76
C MET A 141 -0.34 -8.79 -16.81
N ALA A 142 -0.54 -10.04 -17.24
CA ALA A 142 -0.19 -11.22 -16.44
C ALA A 142 1.33 -11.33 -16.21
N GLU A 143 2.14 -11.03 -17.24
CA GLU A 143 3.60 -10.99 -17.12
C GLU A 143 4.06 -9.86 -16.19
N ASN A 144 3.50 -8.65 -16.32
CA ASN A 144 3.81 -7.53 -15.45
C ASN A 144 3.51 -7.85 -13.97
N PHE A 145 2.36 -8.47 -13.70
CA PHE A 145 2.02 -8.91 -12.36
C PHE A 145 2.98 -9.99 -11.84
N ARG A 146 3.29 -10.99 -12.66
CA ARG A 146 4.23 -12.07 -12.31
C ARG A 146 5.61 -11.55 -11.97
N ARG A 147 6.12 -10.57 -12.72
CA ARG A 147 7.42 -9.92 -12.44
C ARG A 147 7.41 -9.22 -11.08
N LEU A 148 6.35 -8.49 -10.74
CA LEU A 148 6.20 -7.86 -9.44
C LEU A 148 6.11 -8.87 -8.28
N CYS A 149 5.40 -9.99 -8.47
CA CYS A 149 5.40 -11.10 -7.51
C CYS A 149 6.82 -11.63 -7.29
N GLY A 150 7.56 -11.91 -8.36
CA GLY A 150 8.93 -12.40 -8.27
C GLY A 150 9.88 -11.44 -7.55
N ILE A 151 9.73 -10.13 -7.77
CA ILE A 151 10.50 -9.10 -7.05
C ILE A 151 10.19 -9.12 -5.55
N TRP A 152 8.91 -9.22 -5.18
CA TRP A 152 8.49 -9.32 -3.77
C TRP A 152 9.00 -10.59 -3.10
N ASP A 153 8.86 -11.74 -3.76
CA ASP A 153 9.30 -13.04 -3.23
C ASP A 153 10.81 -13.06 -3.03
N ALA A 154 11.58 -12.52 -3.98
CA ALA A 154 13.03 -12.37 -3.84
C ALA A 154 13.42 -11.45 -2.68
N ALA A 155 12.71 -10.33 -2.50
CA ALA A 155 12.92 -9.44 -1.36
C ALA A 155 12.66 -10.15 -0.03
N ARG A 156 11.58 -10.96 0.06
CA ARG A 156 11.22 -11.73 1.26
C ARG A 156 12.17 -12.88 1.55
N ALA A 157 12.67 -13.58 0.54
CA ALA A 157 13.64 -14.66 0.71
C ALA A 157 15.01 -14.18 1.23
N GLY A 158 15.35 -12.91 0.97
CA GLY A 158 16.59 -12.29 1.48
C GLY A 158 16.57 -11.97 2.98
N VAL A 159 15.39 -12.00 3.62
CA VAL A 159 15.22 -11.69 5.04
C VAL A 159 15.59 -12.93 5.86
N LYS A 160 16.70 -12.86 6.61
CA LYS A 160 17.06 -13.92 7.57
C LYS A 160 16.08 -13.88 8.76
N ALA A 161 15.59 -15.06 9.13
CA ALA A 161 14.67 -15.27 10.26
C ALA A 161 15.27 -14.82 11.60
#